data_AF-R7R0L4-F1
#
_entry.id   AF-R7R0L4-F1
#
_cell.length_a   1.000
_cell.length_b   1.000
_cell.length_c   1.000
_cell.angle_alpha   90.00
_cell.angle_beta   90.00
_cell.angle_gamma   90.00
#
_symmetry.space_group_name_H-M   'P 1'
#
loop_
_entity.id
_entity.type
_entity.pdbx_description
1 polymer ?
#
loop_
_entity_poly.entity_id
_entity_poly.type
_entity_poly.pdbx_seq_one_letter_code
_entity_poly.pdbx_strand_id
1 'polypeptide(L)'
;MEQSKTTRKKTEEGTERSILSIEEAEVLRCSLERKERELKRGQRQLELDRKRLQRESESERARLARENQLFAMKWSLLEEEVKRLADEKQQVEKQKIFYEQINEFERRSSSSGATIRGEMFFAGVTSELALKKRYKDLIKIYHPDNISGDTNTIQEINREYDELKDRLEG
;
A
#
# COMPACT_ATOMS: atom_id res chain seq x y z
N MET A 1 -68.36 -35.31 86.04
CA MET A 1 -67.30 -34.28 86.03
C MET A 1 -66.08 -34.64 85.18
N GLU A 2 -65.81 -35.92 84.86
CA GLU A 2 -64.66 -36.31 84.03
C GLU A 2 -64.80 -35.97 82.54
N GLN A 3 -65.97 -36.22 81.94
CA GLN A 3 -66.14 -36.02 80.49
C GLN A 3 -65.96 -34.56 80.04
N SER A 4 -66.32 -33.58 80.88
CA SER A 4 -66.12 -32.15 80.61
C SER A 4 -64.66 -31.68 80.69
N LYS A 5 -63.80 -32.42 81.42
CA LYS A 5 -62.35 -32.15 81.46
C LYS A 5 -61.65 -32.73 80.24
N THR A 6 -62.08 -33.91 79.78
CA THR A 6 -61.56 -34.56 78.58
C THR A 6 -61.92 -33.81 77.29
N THR A 7 -63.11 -33.22 77.20
CA THR A 7 -63.51 -32.42 76.03
C THR A 7 -62.77 -31.10 75.95
N ARG A 8 -62.57 -30.39 77.07
CA ARG A 8 -61.74 -29.16 77.11
C ARG A 8 -60.29 -29.39 76.72
N LYS A 9 -59.67 -30.45 77.22
CA LYS A 9 -58.29 -30.79 76.88
C LYS A 9 -58.13 -31.10 75.38
N LYS A 10 -59.08 -31.83 74.78
CA LYS A 10 -59.09 -32.12 73.34
C LYS A 10 -59.29 -30.87 72.48
N THR A 11 -60.11 -29.91 72.94
CA THR A 11 -60.29 -28.63 72.22
C THR A 11 -59.06 -27.73 72.33
N GLU A 12 -58.40 -27.69 73.48
CA GLU A 12 -57.17 -26.93 73.72
C GLU A 12 -56.01 -27.46 72.85
N GLU A 13 -55.79 -28.78 72.84
CA GLU A 13 -54.80 -29.43 71.97
C GLU A 13 -55.10 -29.22 70.47
N GLY A 14 -56.38 -29.14 70.08
CA GLY A 14 -56.80 -28.83 68.72
C GLY A 14 -56.51 -27.37 68.32
N THR A 15 -56.73 -26.43 69.24
CA THR A 15 -56.41 -25.00 69.04
C THR A 15 -54.91 -24.77 68.98
N GLU A 16 -54.11 -25.40 69.85
CA GLU A 16 -52.65 -25.28 69.84
C GLU A 16 -52.04 -25.80 68.53
N ARG A 17 -52.50 -26.94 68.02
CA ARG A 17 -52.09 -27.45 66.70
C ARG A 17 -52.47 -26.53 65.54
N SER A 18 -53.63 -25.87 65.64
CA SER A 18 -54.08 -24.92 64.61
C SER A 18 -53.23 -23.65 64.63
N ILE A 19 -52.85 -23.16 65.82
CA ILE A 19 -51.96 -22.00 65.99
C ILE A 19 -50.56 -22.30 65.45
N LEU A 20 -49.97 -23.45 65.80
CA LEU A 20 -48.66 -23.88 65.27
C LEU A 20 -48.67 -23.98 63.74
N SER A 21 -49.74 -24.50 63.15
CA SER A 21 -49.88 -24.59 61.69
C SER A 21 -50.00 -23.21 61.02
N ILE A 22 -50.61 -22.23 61.69
CA ILE A 22 -50.69 -20.84 61.20
C ILE A 22 -49.31 -20.18 61.27
N GLU A 23 -48.58 -20.35 62.38
CA GLU A 23 -47.22 -19.81 62.54
C GLU A 23 -46.26 -20.38 61.48
N GLU A 24 -46.31 -21.69 61.20
CA GLU A 24 -45.53 -22.31 60.12
C GLU A 24 -45.87 -21.73 58.74
N ALA A 25 -47.17 -21.51 58.47
CA ALA A 25 -47.61 -20.90 57.23
C ALA A 25 -47.14 -19.42 57.11
N GLU A 26 -47.11 -18.67 58.20
CA GLU A 26 -46.60 -17.30 58.24
C GLU A 26 -45.09 -17.24 58.00
N VAL A 27 -44.31 -18.16 58.58
CA VAL A 27 -42.87 -18.28 58.32
C VAL A 27 -42.60 -18.57 56.84
N LEU A 28 -43.37 -19.47 56.22
CA LEU A 28 -43.27 -19.76 54.79
C LEU A 28 -43.62 -18.54 53.92
N ARG A 29 -44.67 -17.79 54.25
CA ARG A 29 -45.03 -16.54 53.55
C ARG A 29 -43.90 -15.51 53.66
N CYS A 30 -43.36 -15.29 54.86
CA CYS A 30 -42.22 -14.40 55.08
C CYS A 30 -40.98 -14.84 54.27
N SER A 31 -40.72 -16.14 54.17
CA SER A 31 -39.62 -16.70 53.38
C SER A 31 -39.83 -16.47 51.87
N LEU A 32 -41.03 -16.74 51.36
CA LEU A 32 -41.40 -16.50 49.96
C LEU A 32 -41.29 -15.01 49.61
N GLU A 33 -41.80 -14.13 50.45
CA GLU A 33 -41.71 -12.68 50.23
C GLU A 33 -40.25 -12.19 50.24
N ARG A 34 -39.37 -12.79 51.06
CA ARG A 34 -37.91 -12.52 50.98
C ARG A 34 -37.33 -12.98 49.65
N LYS A 35 -37.68 -14.18 49.19
CA LYS A 35 -37.23 -14.73 47.90
C LYS A 35 -37.71 -13.91 46.71
N GLU A 36 -38.96 -13.45 46.72
CA GLU A 36 -39.49 -12.57 45.67
C GLU A 36 -38.75 -11.23 45.63
N ARG A 37 -38.44 -10.65 46.79
CA ARG A 37 -37.61 -9.41 46.85
C ARG A 37 -36.20 -9.66 46.33
N GLU A 38 -35.56 -10.78 46.67
CA GLU A 38 -34.25 -11.18 46.14
C GLU A 38 -34.29 -11.33 44.62
N LEU A 39 -35.27 -12.06 44.08
CA LEU A 39 -35.45 -12.24 42.64
C LEU A 39 -35.68 -10.91 41.93
N LYS A 40 -36.52 -10.03 42.48
CA LYS A 40 -36.78 -8.70 41.90
C LYS A 40 -35.52 -7.83 41.89
N ARG A 41 -34.67 -7.92 42.92
CA ARG A 41 -33.36 -7.26 42.95
C ARG A 41 -32.43 -7.84 41.88
N GLY A 42 -32.38 -9.17 41.77
CA GLY A 42 -31.60 -9.86 40.74
C GLY A 42 -32.02 -9.49 39.32
N GLN A 43 -33.32 -9.45 39.04
CA GLN A 43 -33.87 -9.04 37.74
C GLN A 43 -33.46 -7.61 37.37
N ARG A 44 -33.55 -6.67 38.32
CA ARG A 44 -33.10 -5.29 38.11
C ARG A 44 -31.62 -5.21 37.80
N GLN A 45 -30.79 -5.97 38.51
CA GLN A 45 -29.35 -6.01 38.27
C GLN A 45 -29.04 -6.57 36.88
N LEU A 46 -29.65 -7.70 36.51
CA LEU A 46 -29.47 -8.30 35.19
C LEU A 46 -29.91 -7.38 34.05
N GLU A 47 -30.97 -6.59 34.25
CA GLU A 47 -31.41 -5.59 33.26
C GLU A 47 -30.36 -4.49 33.09
N LEU A 48 -29.77 -4.00 34.18
CA LEU A 48 -28.70 -3.01 34.14
C LEU A 48 -27.46 -3.57 33.45
N ASP A 49 -27.05 -4.78 33.81
CA ASP A 49 -25.88 -5.45 33.22
C ASP A 49 -26.09 -5.71 31.73
N ARG A 50 -27.29 -6.15 31.32
CA ARG A 50 -27.65 -6.31 29.92
C ARG A 50 -27.53 -5.00 29.15
N LYS A 51 -28.06 -3.89 29.68
CA LYS A 51 -27.94 -2.57 29.05
C LYS A 51 -26.49 -2.08 29.01
N ARG A 52 -25.68 -2.40 30.02
CA ARG A 52 -24.25 -2.05 30.07
C ARG A 52 -23.49 -2.79 28.97
N LEU A 53 -23.61 -4.11 28.92
CA LEU A 53 -22.99 -4.96 27.91
C LEU A 53 -23.43 -4.61 26.49
N GLN A 54 -24.71 -4.25 26.30
CA GLN A 54 -25.21 -3.82 25.01
C GLN A 54 -24.49 -2.55 24.52
N ARG A 55 -24.37 -1.53 25.39
CA ARG A 55 -23.65 -0.29 25.03
C ARG A 55 -22.18 -0.55 24.73
N GLU A 56 -21.52 -1.40 25.51
CA GLU A 56 -20.14 -1.80 25.26
C GLU A 56 -20.00 -2.52 23.91
N SER A 57 -20.91 -3.46 23.62
CA SER A 57 -20.92 -4.16 22.32
C SER A 57 -21.16 -3.21 21.15
N GLU A 58 -22.09 -2.25 21.28
CA GLU A 58 -22.36 -1.24 20.26
C GLU A 58 -21.15 -0.33 20.03
N SER A 59 -20.48 0.11 21.10
CA SER A 59 -19.25 0.90 21.02
C SER A 59 -18.12 0.14 20.32
N GLU A 60 -17.91 -1.13 20.69
CA GLU A 60 -16.90 -1.98 20.07
C GLU A 60 -17.23 -2.27 18.60
N ARG A 61 -18.49 -2.54 18.26
CA ARG A 61 -18.93 -2.68 16.86
C ARG A 61 -18.66 -1.42 16.06
N ALA A 62 -18.93 -0.23 16.63
CA ALA A 62 -18.67 1.04 15.97
C ALA A 62 -17.16 1.29 15.79
N ARG A 63 -16.33 0.92 16.78
CA ARG A 63 -14.88 0.98 16.67
C ARG A 63 -14.36 0.07 15.56
N LEU A 64 -14.78 -1.20 15.56
CA LEU A 64 -14.41 -2.18 14.54
C LEU A 64 -14.88 -1.76 13.14
N ALA A 65 -16.07 -1.17 13.01
CA ALA A 65 -16.56 -0.66 11.73
C ALA A 65 -15.65 0.43 11.17
N ARG A 66 -15.21 1.38 12.02
CA ARG A 66 -14.26 2.43 11.61
C ARG A 66 -12.89 1.85 11.23
N GLU A 67 -12.39 0.90 12.02
CA GLU A 67 -11.13 0.22 11.70
C GLU A 67 -11.21 -0.55 10.39
N ASN A 68 -12.28 -1.32 10.17
CA ASN A 68 -12.50 -2.05 8.92
C ASN A 68 -12.61 -1.11 7.72
N GLN A 69 -13.29 0.03 7.86
CA GLN A 69 -13.36 1.05 6.82
C GLN A 69 -11.96 1.61 6.49
N LEU A 70 -11.17 1.90 7.52
CA LEU A 70 -9.79 2.38 7.34
C LEU A 70 -8.91 1.32 6.65
N PHE A 71 -9.06 0.05 7.04
CA PHE A 71 -8.36 -1.07 6.40
C PHE A 71 -8.77 -1.21 4.93
N ALA A 72 -10.07 -1.15 4.62
CA ALA A 72 -10.56 -1.23 3.25
C ALA A 72 -9.99 -0.10 2.37
N MET A 73 -9.97 1.14 2.89
CA MET A 73 -9.38 2.27 2.18
C MET A 73 -7.88 2.07 1.93
N LYS A 74 -7.13 1.66 2.97
CA LYS A 74 -5.69 1.38 2.85
C LYS A 74 -5.40 0.26 1.85
N TRP A 75 -6.23 -0.78 1.88
CA TRP A 75 -6.11 -1.92 0.97
C TRP A 75 -6.35 -1.51 -0.49
N SER A 76 -7.39 -0.72 -0.75
CA SER A 76 -7.69 -0.19 -2.07
C SER A 76 -6.53 0.67 -2.62
N LEU A 77 -5.95 1.53 -1.78
CA LEU A 77 -4.81 2.36 -2.18
C LEU A 77 -3.59 1.49 -2.52
N LEU A 78 -3.31 0.46 -1.70
CA LEU A 78 -2.20 -0.44 -1.93
C LEU A 78 -2.41 -1.24 -3.23
N GLU A 79 -3.62 -1.70 -3.50
CA GLU A 79 -3.95 -2.41 -4.73
C GLU A 79 -3.75 -1.54 -5.98
N GLU A 80 -4.17 -0.28 -5.92
CA GLU A 80 -3.94 0.71 -6.99
C GLU A 80 -2.45 0.96 -7.20
N GLU A 81 -1.70 1.18 -6.13
CA GLU A 81 -0.27 1.45 -6.20
C GLU A 81 0.52 0.26 -6.76
N VAL A 82 0.15 -0.97 -6.41
CA VAL A 82 0.75 -2.19 -6.98
C VAL A 82 0.48 -2.28 -8.48
N LYS A 83 -0.74 -1.96 -8.93
CA LYS A 83 -1.07 -1.92 -10.38
C LYS A 83 -0.24 -0.84 -11.09
N ARG A 84 -0.18 0.37 -10.54
CA ARG A 84 0.61 1.48 -11.07
C ARG A 84 2.09 1.11 -11.21
N LEU A 85 2.69 0.51 -10.19
CA LEU A 85 4.08 0.06 -10.22
C LEU A 85 4.32 -1.06 -11.25
N ALA A 86 3.35 -1.95 -11.44
CA ALA A 86 3.45 -2.98 -12.47
C ALA A 86 3.45 -2.37 -13.87
N ASP A 87 2.60 -1.38 -14.12
CA ASP A 87 2.52 -0.65 -15.39
C ASP A 87 3.81 0.15 -15.66
N GLU A 88 4.31 0.88 -14.66
CA GLU A 88 5.58 1.61 -14.73
C GLU A 88 6.75 0.68 -15.04
N LYS A 89 6.82 -0.47 -14.36
CA LYS A 89 7.84 -1.49 -14.64
C LYS A 89 7.76 -1.96 -16.09
N GLN A 90 6.56 -2.18 -16.61
CA GLN A 90 6.37 -2.62 -18.00
C GLN A 90 6.79 -1.53 -18.99
N GLN A 91 6.52 -0.27 -18.69
CA GLN A 91 6.94 0.87 -19.51
C GLN A 91 8.46 1.03 -19.51
N VAL A 92 9.10 0.94 -18.34
CA VAL A 92 10.56 1.00 -18.21
C VAL A 92 11.22 -0.16 -18.98
N GLU A 93 10.67 -1.37 -18.91
CA GLU A 93 11.19 -2.51 -19.69
C GLU A 93 11.10 -2.26 -21.20
N LYS A 94 9.96 -1.73 -21.68
CA LYS A 94 9.80 -1.35 -23.10
C LYS A 94 10.81 -0.27 -23.51
N GLN A 95 11.01 0.75 -22.68
CA GLN A 95 12.00 1.80 -22.93
C GLN A 95 13.41 1.22 -22.98
N LYS A 96 13.76 0.34 -22.03
CA LYS A 96 15.06 -0.32 -22.00
C LYS A 96 15.31 -1.13 -23.27
N ILE A 97 14.35 -1.95 -23.69
CA ILE A 97 14.44 -2.71 -24.95
C ILE A 97 14.62 -1.77 -26.15
N PHE A 98 13.86 -0.66 -26.19
CA PHE A 98 13.97 0.33 -27.25
C PHE A 98 15.37 0.97 -27.31
N TYR A 99 15.92 1.40 -26.17
CA TYR A 99 17.28 1.95 -26.10
C TYR A 99 18.34 0.91 -26.42
N GLU A 100 18.17 -0.35 -26.00
CA GLU A 100 19.08 -1.44 -26.37
C GLU A 100 19.08 -1.68 -27.89
N GLN A 101 17.91 -1.64 -28.53
CA GLN A 101 17.76 -1.75 -29.98
C GLN A 101 18.40 -0.57 -30.73
N ILE A 102 18.18 0.66 -30.27
CA ILE A 102 18.85 1.85 -30.83
C ILE A 102 20.36 1.71 -30.68
N ASN A 103 20.85 1.38 -29.49
CA ASN A 103 22.28 1.22 -29.25
C ASN A 103 22.88 0.08 -30.10
N GLU A 104 22.15 -1.02 -30.31
CA GLU A 104 22.58 -2.10 -31.20
C GLU A 104 22.60 -1.65 -32.66
N PHE A 105 21.60 -0.89 -33.10
CA PHE A 105 21.54 -0.32 -34.44
C PHE A 105 22.65 0.71 -34.66
N GLU A 106 22.93 1.58 -33.70
CA GLU A 106 24.06 2.52 -33.74
C GLU A 106 25.38 1.76 -33.79
N ARG A 107 25.61 0.78 -32.90
CA ARG A 107 26.82 -0.07 -32.96
C ARG A 107 26.97 -0.75 -34.33
N ARG A 108 25.88 -1.29 -34.89
CA ARG A 108 25.88 -1.91 -36.22
C ARG A 108 26.11 -0.89 -37.34
N SER A 109 25.52 0.30 -37.27
CA SER A 109 25.67 1.38 -38.26
C SER A 109 27.07 1.99 -38.22
N SER A 110 27.64 2.16 -37.03
CA SER A 110 29.04 2.51 -36.81
C SER A 110 29.98 1.44 -37.35
N SER A 111 29.60 0.15 -37.28
CA SER A 111 30.39 -0.95 -37.88
C SER A 111 30.17 -1.14 -39.40
N SER A 112 29.10 -0.57 -39.98
CA SER A 112 28.77 -0.65 -41.41
C SER A 112 29.09 0.62 -42.21
N GLY A 113 29.87 1.55 -41.64
CA GLY A 113 30.54 2.59 -42.42
C GLY A 113 29.67 3.79 -42.77
N ALA A 114 28.74 4.19 -41.89
CA ALA A 114 28.12 5.51 -41.93
C ALA A 114 28.91 6.57 -41.14
N THR A 115 30.17 6.28 -40.75
CA THR A 115 31.15 7.33 -40.49
C THR A 115 31.28 8.15 -41.76
N ILE A 116 31.04 9.46 -41.70
CA ILE A 116 31.34 10.37 -42.81
C ILE A 116 32.81 10.13 -43.15
N ARG A 117 33.08 9.41 -44.25
CA ARG A 117 34.44 9.04 -44.61
C ARG A 117 35.24 10.31 -44.78
N GLY A 118 36.40 10.40 -44.11
CA GLY A 118 37.35 11.51 -44.21
C GLY A 118 37.53 11.98 -45.66
N GLU A 119 37.65 11.02 -46.57
CA GLU A 119 37.69 11.15 -48.03
C GLU A 119 36.67 12.15 -48.61
N MET A 120 35.45 12.23 -48.08
CA MET A 120 34.40 13.14 -48.57
C MET A 120 34.71 14.61 -48.29
N PHE A 121 35.45 14.92 -47.22
CA PHE A 121 35.75 16.31 -46.85
C PHE A 121 36.80 16.96 -47.76
N PHE A 122 37.63 16.13 -48.39
CA PHE A 122 38.74 16.54 -49.26
C PHE A 122 38.56 16.06 -50.71
N ALA A 123 37.34 15.63 -51.07
CA ALA A 123 37.02 15.25 -52.44
C ALA A 123 37.35 16.40 -53.43
N GLY A 124 38.18 16.09 -54.44
CA GLY A 124 38.61 17.06 -55.46
C GLY A 124 39.82 17.92 -55.09
N VAL A 125 40.44 17.69 -53.92
CA VAL A 125 41.72 18.31 -53.58
C VAL A 125 42.85 17.59 -54.31
N THR A 126 43.52 18.29 -55.22
CA THR A 126 44.61 17.75 -56.04
C THR A 126 45.96 18.43 -55.80
N SER A 127 46.02 19.43 -54.92
CA SER A 127 47.24 20.17 -54.60
C SER A 127 47.35 20.44 -53.10
N GLU A 128 48.59 20.50 -52.62
CA GLU A 128 48.93 20.75 -51.20
C GLU A 128 48.35 22.08 -50.69
N LEU A 129 48.35 23.12 -51.55
CA LEU A 129 47.78 24.43 -51.22
C LEU A 129 46.26 24.35 -51.04
N ALA A 130 45.56 23.60 -51.90
CA ALA A 130 44.12 23.37 -51.78
C ALA A 130 43.79 22.54 -50.54
N LEU A 131 44.63 21.56 -50.19
CA LEU A 131 44.49 20.74 -48.98
C LEU A 131 44.55 21.60 -47.71
N LYS A 132 45.60 22.42 -47.58
CA LYS A 132 45.79 23.33 -46.44
C LYS A 132 44.67 24.35 -46.29
N LYS A 133 44.17 24.88 -47.41
CA LYS A 133 43.04 25.82 -47.42
C LYS A 133 41.76 25.12 -46.96
N ARG A 134 41.46 23.96 -47.53
CA ARG A 134 40.24 23.22 -47.21
C ARG A 134 40.22 22.74 -45.76
N TYR A 135 41.37 22.26 -45.26
CA TYR A 135 41.55 21.89 -43.87
C TYR A 135 41.22 23.04 -42.92
N LYS A 136 41.79 24.23 -43.14
CA LYS A 136 41.49 25.41 -42.30
C LYS A 136 40.01 25.79 -42.33
N ASP A 137 39.35 25.70 -43.49
CA ASP A 137 37.92 26.01 -43.61
C ASP A 137 37.06 24.99 -42.87
N LEU A 138 37.41 23.70 -42.92
CA LEU A 138 36.72 22.63 -42.21
C LEU A 138 36.88 22.75 -40.68
N ILE A 139 38.09 23.03 -40.19
CA ILE A 139 38.34 23.24 -38.76
C ILE A 139 37.56 24.46 -38.23
N LYS A 140 37.43 25.52 -39.04
CA LYS A 140 36.61 26.69 -38.68
C LYS A 140 35.12 26.41 -38.60
N ILE A 141 34.60 25.43 -39.35
CA ILE A 141 33.16 25.09 -39.33
C ILE A 141 32.89 24.15 -38.16
N TYR A 142 33.72 23.11 -38.01
CA TYR A 142 33.47 21.99 -37.11
C TYR A 142 34.16 22.10 -35.75
N HIS A 143 34.82 23.23 -35.42
CA HIS A 143 35.42 23.48 -34.10
C HIS A 143 34.44 23.16 -32.96
N PRO A 144 34.85 22.49 -31.85
CA PRO A 144 33.95 22.13 -30.75
C PRO A 144 33.25 23.34 -30.10
N ASP A 145 33.82 24.54 -30.25
CA ASP A 145 33.25 25.79 -29.72
C ASP A 145 32.17 26.42 -30.64
N ASN A 146 31.88 25.80 -31.79
CA ASN A 146 30.86 26.27 -32.72
C ASN A 146 29.53 25.50 -32.57
N ILE A 147 28.42 26.12 -33.00
CA ILE A 147 27.06 25.54 -32.97
C ILE A 147 26.96 24.21 -33.75
N SER A 148 27.80 24.03 -34.77
CA SER A 148 27.88 22.80 -35.59
C SER A 148 29.14 21.97 -35.30
N GLY A 149 29.77 22.20 -34.14
CA GLY A 149 30.99 21.53 -33.71
C GLY A 149 30.76 20.06 -33.35
N ASP A 150 31.60 19.19 -33.88
CA ASP A 150 31.61 17.77 -33.53
C ASP A 150 33.05 17.27 -33.38
N THR A 151 33.38 16.80 -32.19
CA THR A 151 34.72 16.29 -31.84
C THR A 151 35.10 15.06 -32.66
N ASN A 152 34.13 14.19 -32.98
CA ASN A 152 34.41 13.00 -33.78
C ASN A 152 34.73 13.37 -35.24
N THR A 153 33.95 14.29 -35.82
CA THR A 153 34.19 14.81 -37.17
C THR A 153 35.55 15.50 -37.32
N ILE A 154 36.02 16.26 -36.32
CA ILE A 154 37.36 16.87 -36.37
C ILE A 154 38.47 15.81 -36.37
N GLN A 155 38.35 14.76 -35.57
CA GLN A 155 39.35 13.69 -35.52
C GLN A 155 39.48 13.02 -36.89
N GLU A 156 38.36 12.79 -37.58
CA GLU A 156 38.34 12.25 -38.94
C GLU A 156 38.96 13.21 -39.96
N ILE A 157 38.66 14.52 -39.88
CA ILE A 157 39.24 15.55 -40.75
C ILE A 157 40.77 15.63 -40.57
N ASN A 158 41.27 15.54 -39.33
CA ASN A 158 42.71 15.57 -39.04
C ASN A 158 43.41 14.33 -39.60
N ARG A 159 42.84 13.13 -39.38
CA ARG A 159 43.41 11.88 -39.88
C ARG A 159 43.56 11.90 -41.40
N GLU A 160 42.50 12.26 -42.12
CA GLU A 160 42.52 12.31 -43.59
C GLU A 160 43.47 13.39 -44.12
N TYR A 161 43.55 14.54 -43.45
CA TYR A 161 44.47 15.61 -43.83
C TYR A 161 45.93 15.13 -43.76
N ASP A 162 46.31 14.46 -42.68
CA ASP A 162 47.67 13.94 -42.51
C ASP A 162 47.99 12.88 -43.58
N GLU A 163 47.07 11.95 -43.85
CA GLU A 163 47.22 10.93 -44.91
C GLU A 163 47.37 11.55 -46.31
N LEU A 164 46.56 12.57 -46.64
CA LEU A 164 46.63 13.27 -47.92
C LEU A 164 47.88 14.13 -48.06
N LYS A 165 48.31 14.73 -46.95
CA LYS A 165 49.51 15.55 -46.91
C LYS A 165 50.74 14.68 -47.16
N ASP A 166 50.86 13.55 -46.49
CA ASP A 166 51.95 12.59 -46.70
C ASP A 166 51.97 12.06 -48.13
N ARG A 167 50.79 11.85 -48.75
CA ARG A 167 50.66 11.40 -50.15
C ARG A 167 50.99 12.46 -51.20
N LEU A 168 50.85 13.75 -50.88
CA LEU A 168 51.13 14.86 -51.80
C LEU A 168 52.53 15.46 -51.59
N GLU A 169 53.12 15.26 -50.41
CA GLU A 169 54.49 15.68 -50.07
C GLU A 169 55.54 14.60 -50.39
N GLY A 170 55.13 13.35 -50.66
CA GLY A 170 55.98 12.24 -51.13
C GLY A 170 56.02 12.11 -52.65
#